data_AF-A0A0S8EMZ0-F1
#
_entry.id   AF-A0A0S8EMZ0-F1
#
_cell.length_a   1.000
_cell.length_b   1.000
_cell.length_c   1.000
_cell.angle_alpha   90.00
_cell.angle_beta   90.00
_cell.angle_gamma   90.00
#
_symmetry.space_group_name_H-M   'P 1'
#
loop_
_entity.id
_entity.type
_entity.pdbx_description
1 polymer ?
#
loop_
_entity_poly.entity_id
_entity_poly.type
_entity_poly.pdbx_seq_one_letter_code
_entity_poly.pdbx_strand_id
1 'polypeptide(L)' 'DSLGLSGEETYSISGISAGVAPGKMLSVTTDTGKSFSVKARLDTPQEVEYYQHGGILQYVLRQLAAQ' A
#
# COMPACT_ATOMS: atom_id res chain seq x y z
N ASP A 1 -3.43 15.86 -14.78
CA ASP A 1 -3.12 17.30 -14.91
C ASP A 1 -2.23 17.92 -13.84
N SER A 2 -2.38 17.69 -12.53
CA SER A 2 -1.51 18.34 -11.51
C SER A 2 -0.10 17.75 -11.36
N LEU A 3 0.07 16.44 -11.57
CA LEU A 3 1.36 15.74 -11.48
C LEU A 3 2.02 15.51 -12.85
N GLY A 4 1.34 15.89 -13.93
CA GLY A 4 1.81 15.70 -15.31
C GLY A 4 2.10 14.25 -15.69
N LEU A 5 1.45 13.26 -15.07
CA LEU A 5 1.65 11.83 -15.37
C LEU A 5 0.95 11.45 -16.68
N SER A 6 1.62 10.70 -17.54
CA SER A 6 1.02 10.16 -18.77
C SER A 6 0.29 8.83 -18.51
N GLY A 7 0.74 8.07 -17.51
CA GLY A 7 0.26 6.72 -17.20
C GLY A 7 1.11 5.61 -17.84
N GLU A 8 2.12 5.98 -18.63
CA GLU A 8 3.06 5.04 -19.26
C GLU A 8 4.34 4.85 -18.44
N GLU A 9 4.50 5.63 -17.36
CA GLU A 9 5.68 5.55 -16.50
C GLU A 9 5.73 4.26 -15.68
N THR A 10 6.95 3.81 -15.36
CA THR A 10 7.16 2.79 -14.33
C THR A 10 7.21 3.44 -12.95
N TYR A 11 6.43 2.93 -12.00
CA TYR A 11 6.32 3.49 -10.65
C TYR A 11 7.04 2.60 -9.62
N SER A 12 7.89 3.22 -8.82
CA SER A 12 8.51 2.60 -7.64
C SER A 12 7.96 3.25 -6.37
N ILE A 13 7.34 2.43 -5.51
CA ILE A 13 6.69 2.86 -4.27
C ILE A 13 7.54 2.41 -3.08
N SER A 14 7.96 3.35 -2.24
CA SER A 14 8.80 3.10 -1.07
C SER A 14 8.08 3.43 0.24
N GLY A 15 8.61 2.91 1.35
CA GLY A 15 8.06 3.11 2.70
C GLY A 15 7.05 2.05 3.15
N ILE A 16 6.72 1.06 2.31
CA ILE A 16 5.81 -0.05 2.67
C ILE A 16 6.48 -1.01 3.67
N SER A 17 7.74 -1.37 3.44
CA SER A 17 8.49 -2.35 4.24
C SER A 17 8.71 -1.93 5.70
N ALA A 18 8.67 -0.62 5.99
CA ALA A 18 8.74 -0.09 7.36
C ALA A 18 7.43 -0.28 8.17
N GLY A 19 6.52 -1.14 7.69
CA GLY A 19 5.18 -1.35 8.24
C GLY A 19 4.17 -0.34 7.70
N VAL A 20 2.90 -0.73 7.63
CA VAL A 20 1.82 0.14 7.17
C VAL A 20 0.89 0.47 8.33
N ALA A 21 0.40 1.70 8.37
CA ALA A 21 -0.58 2.19 9.34
C ALA A 21 -1.76 2.82 8.59
N PRO A 22 -2.92 3.01 9.25
CA PRO A 22 -4.06 3.60 8.58
C PRO A 22 -3.74 4.97 7.95
N GLY A 23 -3.97 5.09 6.65
CA GLY A 23 -3.71 6.32 5.90
C GLY A 23 -2.24 6.72 5.77
N LYS A 24 -1.29 5.80 5.95
CA LYS A 24 0.15 6.08 5.86
C LYS A 24 0.52 6.77 4.54
N MET A 25 1.33 7.82 4.61
CA MET A 25 1.92 8.43 3.41
C MET A 25 3.09 7.58 2.90
N LEU A 26 3.09 7.31 1.60
CA LEU A 26 4.12 6.58 0.87
C LEU A 26 4.78 7.51 -0.15
N SER A 27 6.03 7.24 -0.48
CA SER A 27 6.75 7.98 -1.52
C SER A 27 6.74 7.18 -2.81
N VAL A 28 6.37 7.84 -3.91
CA VAL A 28 6.36 7.29 -5.25
C VAL A 28 7.40 8.01 -6.08
N THR A 29 8.17 7.23 -6.83
CA THR A 29 9.15 7.71 -7.82
C THR A 29 8.84 7.09 -9.16
N THR A 30 8.98 7.85 -10.25
CA THR A 30 8.83 7.34 -11.62
C THR A 30 10.19 7.17 -12.29
N ASP A 31 10.25 6.32 -13.31
CA ASP A 31 11.41 6.21 -14.22
C ASP A 31 11.72 7.51 -14.98
N THR A 32 10.72 8.39 -15.15
CA THR A 32 10.89 9.75 -15.68
C THR A 32 11.45 10.75 -14.65
N GLY A 33 11.75 10.31 -13.42
CA GLY A 33 12.36 11.12 -12.37
C GLY A 33 11.38 11.95 -11.52
N LYS A 34 10.07 11.84 -11.75
CA LYS A 34 9.06 12.53 -10.94
C LYS A 34 8.92 11.83 -9.59
N SER A 35 8.76 12.60 -8.53
CA SER A 35 8.59 12.09 -7.17
C SER A 35 7.45 12.81 -6.46
N PHE A 36 6.58 12.06 -5.79
CA PHE A 36 5.43 12.60 -5.08
C PHE A 36 4.97 11.68 -3.95
N SER A 37 4.21 12.24 -3.00
CA SER A 37 3.66 11.50 -1.86
C SER A 37 2.22 11.07 -2.12
N VAL A 38 1.88 9.84 -1.76
CA VAL A 38 0.53 9.28 -1.89
C VAL A 38 0.05 8.73 -0.55
N LYS A 39 -1.26 8.72 -0.34
CA LYS A 39 -1.87 8.10 0.84
C LYS A 39 -2.18 6.63 0.57
N ALA A 40 -1.66 5.72 1.39
CA ALA A 40 -2.10 4.32 1.39
C ALA A 40 -3.55 4.24 1.90
N ARG A 41 -4.46 3.72 1.09
CA ARG A 41 -5.90 3.59 1.41
C ARG A 41 -6.22 2.31 2.16
N LEU A 42 -5.42 2.05 3.20
CA LEU A 42 -5.81 1.18 4.30
C LEU A 42 -6.31 2.15 5.36
N ASP A 43 -7.62 2.31 5.48
CA ASP A 43 -8.24 3.38 6.26
C ASP A 43 -8.56 2.93 7.69
N THR A 44 -8.60 1.62 7.95
CA THR A 44 -8.83 1.04 9.27
C THR A 44 -7.68 0.12 9.72
N PRO A 45 -7.50 -0.09 11.04
CA PRO A 45 -6.53 -1.08 11.55
C PRO A 45 -6.80 -2.50 11.03
N GLN A 46 -8.07 -2.87 10.85
CA GLN A 46 -8.47 -4.19 10.37
C GLN A 46 -8.01 -4.43 8.92
N GLU A 47 -8.08 -3.42 8.06
CA GLU A 47 -7.58 -3.51 6.68
C GLU A 47 -6.06 -3.66 6.63
N VAL A 48 -5.33 -2.99 7.54
CA VAL A 48 -3.88 -3.18 7.67
C VAL A 48 -3.55 -4.62 8.04
N GLU A 49 -4.29 -5.22 8.96
CA GLU A 49 -4.13 -6.61 9.35
C GLU A 49 -4.41 -7.54 8.15
N TYR A 50 -5.52 -7.35 7.45
CA TYR A 50 -5.82 -8.11 6.23
C TYR A 50 -4.69 -7.99 5.19
N TYR A 51 -4.16 -6.79 4.97
CA TYR A 51 -3.04 -6.57 4.07
C TYR A 51 -1.78 -7.35 4.50
N GLN A 52 -1.42 -7.31 5.78
CA GLN A 52 -0.27 -8.04 6.32
C GLN A 52 -0.40 -9.55 6.18
N HIS A 53 -1.64 -10.07 6.23
CA HIS A 53 -1.93 -11.48 6.03
C HIS A 53 -2.08 -11.89 4.56
N GLY A 54 -1.87 -10.97 3.61
CA GLY A 54 -2.00 -11.24 2.18
C GLY A 54 -3.45 -11.31 1.69
N GLY A 55 -4.39 -10.75 2.45
CA GLY A 55 -5.80 -10.63 2.12
C GLY A 55 -6.73 -11.17 3.22
N ILE A 56 -8.00 -10.74 3.18
CA ILE A 56 -9.03 -11.12 4.16
C ILE A 56 -9.23 -12.64 4.25
N LEU A 57 -9.27 -13.35 3.11
CA LEU A 57 -9.51 -14.79 3.10
C LEU A 57 -8.37 -15.54 3.82
N GLN A 58 -7.12 -15.12 3.58
CA GLN A 58 -5.95 -15.73 4.23
C GLN A 58 -5.93 -15.46 5.73
N TYR A 59 -6.32 -14.25 6.15
CA TYR A 59 -6.47 -13.91 7.56
C TYR A 59 -7.50 -14.82 8.25
N VAL A 60 -8.71 -14.93 7.68
CA VAL A 60 -9.80 -15.74 8.26
C VAL A 60 -9.46 -17.22 8.30
N LEU A 61 -8.92 -17.80 7.21
CA LEU A 61 -8.56 -19.22 7.17
C LEU A 61 -7.49 -19.58 8.22
N ARG A 62 -6.51 -18.70 8.44
CA ARG A 62 -5.49 -18.92 9.49
C ARG A 62 -6.08 -18.84 10.88
N GLN A 63 -7.05 -17.95 11.12
CA GLN A 63 -7.75 -17.89 12.40
C GLN A 63 -8.57 -19.15 12.68
N LEU A 64 -9.30 -19.65 11.68
CA LEU A 64 -10.08 -20.88 11.81
C LEU A 64 -9.20 -22.11 12.01
N ALA A 65 -8.01 -22.17 11.38
CA ALA A 65 -7.06 -23.26 11.55
C ALA A 65 -6.32 -23.23 12.91
N ALA A 66 -6.31 -22.09 13.58
CA ALA A 66 -5.72 -21.92 14.91
C ALA A 66 -6.72 -22.14 16.06
N GLN A 67 -7.99 -22.39 15.74
CA GLN A 67 -9.02 -22.85 16.67
C GLN A 67 -8.98 -24.38 16.81
#